data_AF-A0A645AQC4-F1
#
_entry.id   AF-A0A645AQC4-F1
#
_cell.length_a   1.000
_cell.length_b   1.000
_cell.length_c   1.000
_cell.angle_alpha   90.00
_cell.angle_beta   90.00
_cell.angle_gamma   90.00
#
_symmetry.space_group_name_H-M   'P 1'
#
loop_
_entity.id
_entity.type
_entity.pdbx_description
1 polymer ?
#
loop_
_entity_poly.entity_id
_entity_poly.type
_entity_poly.pdbx_seq_one_letter_code
_entity_poly.pdbx_strand_id
1 'polypeptide(L)'
;MDAKTYQAQKKEEIERLLAVVARRFPAITAHVRYTELATPKTIERYTLKNGGAVAGPKQLLGNHMFKRLHVRTEYPSLFCCGESTVLGTGTPTVTTSGIAAANAVLGLRNLETFVHRSGMEQYVHLLTPPYTADQLYASDDERTRSVKLKARRCQICERPTCCQTSSLDVPSLMRRVMVGNLVGAKRLLEASQEEDYEGLQSRCIREEAVDIQSVCSFLSEWENR
;
A
#
# COMPACT_ATOMS: atom_id res chain seq x y z
N MET A 1 -18.34 -0.82 -21.31
CA MET A 1 -19.31 -0.13 -20.43
C MET A 1 -18.82 1.28 -20.20
N ASP A 2 -19.68 2.27 -20.44
CA ASP A 2 -19.37 3.68 -20.22
C ASP A 2 -19.42 4.06 -18.74
N ALA A 3 -18.91 5.25 -18.41
CA ALA A 3 -18.78 5.71 -17.04
C ALA A 3 -20.13 5.94 -16.34
N LYS A 4 -21.17 6.39 -17.05
CA LYS A 4 -22.48 6.65 -16.44
C LYS A 4 -23.16 5.35 -16.06
N THR A 5 -23.18 4.39 -16.98
CA THR A 5 -23.72 3.04 -16.71
C THR A 5 -22.99 2.37 -15.54
N TYR A 6 -21.67 2.48 -15.49
CA TYR A 6 -20.89 1.93 -14.37
C TYR A 6 -21.26 2.54 -13.01
N GLN A 7 -21.46 3.86 -12.94
CA GLN A 7 -21.84 4.53 -11.69
C GLN A 7 -23.27 4.19 -11.26
N ALA A 8 -24.20 4.06 -12.22
CA ALA A 8 -25.57 3.62 -11.94
C ALA A 8 -25.59 2.21 -11.34
N GLN A 9 -24.85 1.26 -11.93
CA GLN A 9 -24.71 -0.10 -11.40
C GLN A 9 -24.06 -0.13 -10.01
N LYS A 10 -23.04 0.71 -9.76
CA LYS A 10 -22.45 0.82 -8.41
C LYS A 10 -23.50 1.26 -7.39
N LYS A 11 -24.34 2.23 -7.73
CA LYS A 11 -25.38 2.75 -6.83
C LYS A 11 -26.43 1.67 -6.52
N GLU A 12 -26.93 0.99 -7.55
CA GLU A 12 -27.88 -0.12 -7.39
C GLU A 12 -27.33 -1.22 -6.49
N GLU A 13 -26.05 -1.59 -6.68
CA GLU A 13 -25.41 -2.63 -5.88
C GLU A 13 -25.19 -2.19 -4.43
N ILE A 14 -24.88 -0.92 -4.17
CA ILE A 14 -24.83 -0.36 -2.81
C ILE A 14 -26.19 -0.50 -2.12
N GLU A 15 -27.27 -0.11 -2.79
CA GLU A 15 -28.64 -0.22 -2.26
C GLU A 15 -29.00 -1.68 -1.96
N ARG A 16 -28.66 -2.59 -2.88
CA ARG A 16 -28.87 -4.04 -2.71
C ARG A 16 -28.12 -4.59 -1.50
N LEU A 17 -26.85 -4.25 -1.33
CA LEU A 17 -26.03 -4.70 -0.20
C LEU A 17 -26.53 -4.14 1.13
N LEU A 18 -26.90 -2.85 1.18
CA LEU A 18 -27.49 -2.23 2.37
C LEU A 18 -28.80 -2.91 2.76
N ALA A 19 -29.65 -3.25 1.79
CA ALA A 19 -30.90 -3.98 2.06
C ALA A 19 -30.64 -5.35 2.69
N VAL A 20 -29.58 -6.06 2.28
CA VAL A 20 -29.18 -7.34 2.90
C VAL A 20 -28.75 -7.13 4.36
N VAL A 21 -27.92 -6.13 4.63
CA VAL A 21 -27.46 -5.84 6.00
C VAL A 21 -28.61 -5.39 6.89
N ALA A 22 -29.54 -4.59 6.35
CA ALA A 22 -30.72 -4.10 7.07
C ALA A 22 -31.64 -5.22 7.57
N ARG A 23 -31.68 -6.39 6.90
CA ARG A 23 -32.43 -7.56 7.40
C ARG A 23 -31.98 -7.99 8.79
N ARG A 24 -30.69 -7.83 9.10
CA ARG A 24 -30.11 -8.16 10.41
C ARG A 24 -30.00 -6.96 11.34
N PHE A 25 -29.81 -5.76 10.79
CA PHE A 25 -29.64 -4.50 11.51
C PHE A 25 -30.58 -3.43 10.94
N PRO A 26 -31.88 -3.43 11.29
CA PRO A 26 -32.89 -2.62 10.60
C PRO A 26 -32.62 -1.11 10.59
N ALA A 27 -32.00 -0.58 11.65
CA ALA A 27 -31.68 0.85 11.76
C ALA A 27 -30.43 1.27 10.97
N ILE A 28 -29.64 0.33 10.41
CA ILE A 28 -28.31 0.65 9.89
C ILE A 28 -28.35 1.71 8.80
N THR A 29 -29.33 1.66 7.90
CA THR A 29 -29.48 2.57 6.76
C THR A 29 -29.64 4.03 7.20
N ALA A 30 -30.34 4.28 8.32
CA ALA A 30 -30.49 5.63 8.88
C ALA A 30 -29.19 6.19 9.50
N HIS A 31 -28.23 5.30 9.82
CA HIS A 31 -26.95 5.66 10.44
C HIS A 31 -25.77 5.60 9.47
N VAL A 32 -25.97 5.21 8.21
CA VAL A 32 -24.93 5.25 7.18
C VAL A 32 -24.52 6.69 6.93
N ARG A 33 -23.24 7.00 7.14
CA ARG A 33 -22.65 8.32 6.87
C ARG A 33 -21.96 8.40 5.51
N TYR A 34 -21.42 7.27 5.04
CA TYR A 34 -20.67 7.18 3.80
C TYR A 34 -20.71 5.75 3.27
N THR A 35 -20.74 5.60 1.94
CA THR A 35 -20.67 4.31 1.25
C THR A 35 -19.69 4.42 0.10
N GLU A 36 -18.80 3.43 -0.02
CA GLU A 36 -17.95 3.24 -1.17
C GLU A 36 -18.00 1.77 -1.59
N LEU A 37 -18.08 1.52 -2.90
CA LEU A 37 -18.15 0.16 -3.44
C LEU A 37 -16.90 -0.13 -4.27
N ALA A 38 -16.12 -1.12 -3.84
CA ALA A 38 -15.08 -1.71 -4.66
C ALA A 38 -15.70 -2.74 -5.62
N THR A 39 -15.34 -2.67 -6.90
CA THR A 39 -15.78 -3.61 -7.94
C THR A 39 -14.57 -4.34 -8.52
N PRO A 40 -14.75 -5.34 -9.41
CA PRO A 40 -13.63 -5.92 -10.16
C PRO A 40 -12.78 -4.87 -10.88
N LYS A 41 -13.39 -3.79 -11.43
CA LYS A 41 -12.64 -2.68 -12.02
C LYS A 41 -11.80 -1.92 -10.99
N THR A 42 -12.27 -1.79 -9.75
CA THR A 42 -11.50 -1.20 -8.65
C THR A 42 -10.26 -2.06 -8.37
N ILE A 43 -10.42 -3.37 -8.25
CA ILE A 43 -9.33 -4.31 -8.01
C ILE A 43 -8.31 -4.26 -9.15
N GLU A 44 -8.77 -4.37 -10.39
CA GLU A 44 -7.91 -4.30 -11.58
C GLU A 44 -7.12 -2.98 -11.62
N ARG A 45 -7.77 -1.85 -11.34
CA ARG A 45 -7.12 -0.54 -11.34
C ARG A 45 -6.01 -0.41 -10.29
N TYR A 46 -6.26 -0.82 -9.05
CA TYR A 46 -5.30 -0.59 -7.95
C TYR A 46 -4.27 -1.71 -7.79
N THR A 47 -4.57 -2.92 -8.25
CA THR A 47 -3.71 -4.10 -8.03
C THR A 47 -3.22 -4.73 -9.33
N LEU A 48 -3.62 -4.20 -10.49
CA LEU A 48 -3.26 -4.71 -11.82
C LEU A 48 -3.67 -6.18 -12.04
N LYS A 49 -4.69 -6.63 -11.30
CA LYS A 49 -5.21 -7.99 -11.41
C LYS A 49 -6.17 -8.06 -12.57
N ASN A 50 -5.77 -8.79 -13.59
CA ASN A 50 -6.54 -9.00 -14.82
C ASN A 50 -8.01 -9.35 -14.51
N GLY A 51 -8.94 -8.56 -15.06
CA GLY A 51 -10.38 -8.75 -14.88
C GLY A 51 -10.87 -8.56 -13.45
N GLY A 52 -10.05 -8.02 -12.54
CA GLY A 52 -10.41 -7.78 -11.14
C GLY A 52 -10.46 -9.03 -10.27
N ALA A 53 -9.75 -10.10 -10.65
CA ALA A 53 -9.75 -11.35 -9.91
C ALA A 53 -9.23 -11.16 -8.46
N VAL A 54 -10.01 -11.59 -7.46
CA VAL A 54 -9.63 -11.46 -6.04
C VAL A 54 -8.58 -12.50 -5.63
N ALA A 55 -8.66 -13.72 -6.16
CA ALA A 55 -7.91 -14.89 -5.69
C ALA A 55 -7.07 -15.55 -6.81
N GLY A 56 -6.38 -14.73 -7.60
CA GLY A 56 -5.56 -15.18 -8.73
C GLY A 56 -6.33 -16.02 -9.77
N PRO A 57 -5.64 -16.90 -10.50
CA PRO A 57 -6.27 -17.81 -11.45
C PRO A 57 -7.30 -18.72 -10.77
N LYS A 58 -8.45 -18.92 -11.43
CA LYS A 58 -9.51 -19.83 -10.95
C LYS A 58 -8.94 -21.23 -10.70
N GLN A 59 -9.37 -21.86 -9.61
CA GLN A 59 -9.08 -23.28 -9.38
C GLN A 59 -9.94 -24.12 -10.33
N LEU A 60 -9.31 -24.82 -11.28
CA LEU A 60 -9.96 -25.75 -12.19
C LEU A 60 -9.00 -26.89 -12.60
N LEU A 61 -9.54 -27.95 -13.20
CA LEU A 61 -8.73 -29.01 -13.80
C LEU A 61 -7.78 -28.40 -14.85
N GLY A 62 -6.50 -28.78 -14.81
CA GLY A 62 -5.44 -28.15 -15.61
C GLY A 62 -4.73 -26.98 -14.93
N ASN A 63 -5.33 -26.35 -13.91
CA ASN A 63 -4.74 -25.26 -13.12
C ASN A 63 -4.76 -25.52 -11.61
N HIS A 64 -4.88 -26.79 -11.21
CA HIS A 64 -4.86 -27.25 -9.83
C HIS A 64 -3.44 -27.61 -9.40
N MET A 65 -3.19 -27.56 -8.09
CA MET A 65 -1.94 -28.02 -7.48
C MET A 65 -0.72 -27.40 -8.19
N PHE A 66 0.22 -28.25 -8.61
CA PHE A 66 1.48 -27.89 -9.25
C PHE A 66 1.36 -27.53 -10.74
N LYS A 67 0.16 -27.36 -11.30
CA LYS A 67 -0.04 -27.00 -12.72
C LYS A 67 -0.14 -25.49 -12.96
N ARG A 68 0.07 -24.70 -11.92
CA ARG A 68 0.13 -23.22 -11.96
C ARG A 68 1.53 -22.75 -12.29
N LEU A 69 1.66 -21.44 -12.55
CA LEU A 69 2.95 -20.79 -12.73
C LEU A 69 3.88 -21.05 -11.54
N HIS A 70 5.07 -21.58 -11.82
CA HIS A 70 6.10 -21.86 -10.84
C HIS A 70 6.98 -20.63 -10.57
N VAL A 71 7.85 -20.75 -9.58
CA VAL A 71 8.83 -19.72 -9.23
C VAL A 71 9.80 -19.44 -10.39
N ARG A 72 10.28 -20.49 -11.07
CA ARG A 72 11.18 -20.37 -12.22
C ARG A 72 10.35 -20.33 -13.51
N THR A 73 10.72 -19.41 -14.38
CA THR A 73 10.16 -19.31 -15.73
C THR A 73 11.11 -19.94 -16.75
N GLU A 74 10.76 -19.89 -18.04
CA GLU A 74 11.67 -20.26 -19.13
C GLU A 74 12.90 -19.34 -19.24
N TYR A 75 12.80 -18.12 -18.69
CA TYR A 75 13.91 -17.17 -18.67
C TYR A 75 14.70 -17.33 -17.36
N PRO A 76 16.01 -17.66 -17.41
CA PRO A 76 16.80 -17.99 -16.21
C PRO A 76 16.87 -16.89 -15.15
N SER A 77 16.72 -15.62 -15.56
CA SER A 77 16.80 -14.45 -14.69
C SER A 77 15.44 -13.87 -14.28
N LEU A 78 14.33 -14.49 -14.71
CA LEU A 78 12.97 -14.05 -14.37
C LEU A 78 12.30 -15.06 -13.43
N PHE A 79 11.91 -14.57 -12.26
CA PHE A 79 11.27 -15.35 -11.21
C PHE A 79 9.89 -14.79 -10.88
N CYS A 80 8.96 -15.67 -10.53
CA CYS A 80 7.59 -15.32 -10.19
C CYS A 80 7.28 -15.67 -8.73
N CYS A 81 6.54 -14.78 -8.05
CA CYS A 81 5.96 -15.02 -6.75
C CYS A 81 4.60 -14.31 -6.63
N GLY A 82 3.89 -14.57 -5.55
CA GLY A 82 2.58 -14.02 -5.26
C GLY A 82 1.45 -14.99 -5.53
N GLU A 83 0.22 -14.49 -5.35
CA GLU A 83 -1.00 -15.29 -5.34
C GLU A 83 -1.26 -16.07 -6.63
N SER A 84 -0.85 -15.52 -7.77
CA SER A 84 -1.08 -16.14 -9.08
C SER A 84 -0.16 -17.32 -9.38
N THR A 85 0.76 -17.65 -8.45
CA THR A 85 1.70 -18.78 -8.59
C THR A 85 1.17 -20.06 -7.92
N VAL A 86 1.99 -21.11 -7.95
CA VAL A 86 1.65 -22.45 -7.45
C VAL A 86 1.16 -22.54 -6.01
N LEU A 87 1.59 -21.62 -5.13
CA LEU A 87 1.15 -21.63 -3.72
C LEU A 87 -0.23 -21.00 -3.51
N GLY A 88 -0.74 -20.24 -4.48
CA GLY A 88 -2.09 -19.69 -4.45
C GLY A 88 -2.31 -18.54 -3.45
N THR A 89 -3.57 -18.35 -3.07
CA THR A 89 -4.08 -17.25 -2.23
C THR A 89 -3.79 -17.42 -0.74
N GLY A 90 -3.60 -16.31 -0.05
CA GLY A 90 -3.46 -16.22 1.40
C GLY A 90 -2.13 -15.62 1.83
N THR A 91 -2.13 -14.81 2.90
CA THR A 91 -0.91 -14.16 3.40
C THR A 91 0.24 -15.15 3.64
N PRO A 92 0.03 -16.33 4.26
CA PRO A 92 1.12 -17.29 4.45
C PRO A 92 1.67 -17.88 3.15
N THR A 93 0.80 -18.17 2.17
CA THR A 93 1.20 -18.79 0.90
C THR A 93 1.93 -17.81 -0.01
N VAL A 94 1.44 -16.56 -0.11
CA VAL A 94 2.13 -15.52 -0.88
C VAL A 94 3.47 -15.14 -0.25
N THR A 95 3.54 -15.08 1.09
CA THR A 95 4.82 -14.82 1.80
C THR A 95 5.82 -15.93 1.53
N THR A 96 5.41 -17.19 1.67
CA THR A 96 6.25 -18.35 1.35
C THR A 96 6.70 -18.34 -0.12
N SER A 97 5.83 -17.93 -1.04
CA SER A 97 6.19 -17.82 -2.47
C SER A 97 7.27 -16.75 -2.72
N GLY A 98 7.23 -15.64 -1.98
CA GLY A 98 8.24 -14.59 -2.03
C GLY A 98 9.59 -15.08 -1.52
N ILE A 99 9.61 -15.80 -0.39
CA ILE A 99 10.82 -16.45 0.14
C ILE A 99 11.39 -17.45 -0.87
N ALA A 100 10.53 -18.27 -1.49
CA ALA A 100 10.96 -19.22 -2.50
C ALA A 100 11.60 -18.55 -3.73
N ALA A 101 11.01 -17.44 -4.21
CA ALA A 101 11.59 -16.64 -5.30
C ALA A 101 12.92 -15.99 -4.92
N ALA A 102 13.02 -15.42 -3.71
CA ALA A 102 14.27 -14.87 -3.19
C ALA A 102 15.37 -15.93 -3.12
N ASN A 103 15.06 -17.12 -2.61
CA ASN A 103 15.99 -18.24 -2.55
C ASN A 103 16.40 -18.76 -3.94
N ALA A 104 15.49 -18.72 -4.92
CA ALA A 104 15.81 -19.07 -6.29
C ALA A 104 16.81 -18.07 -6.92
N VAL A 105 16.68 -16.78 -6.60
CA VAL A 105 17.64 -15.72 -7.00
C VAL A 105 18.99 -15.92 -6.30
N LEU A 106 19.00 -16.14 -4.98
CA LEU A 106 20.24 -16.37 -4.21
C LEU A 106 20.99 -17.59 -4.72
N GLY A 107 20.28 -18.70 -4.96
CA GLY A 107 20.86 -19.91 -5.54
C GLY A 107 21.45 -19.67 -6.94
N LEU A 108 20.77 -18.89 -7.80
CA LEU A 108 21.33 -18.52 -9.12
C LEU A 108 22.63 -17.72 -8.99
N ARG A 109 22.77 -16.93 -7.93
CA ARG A 109 23.94 -16.08 -7.63
C ARG A 109 25.02 -16.82 -6.83
N ASN A 110 24.83 -18.10 -6.50
CA ASN A 110 25.68 -18.85 -5.56
C ASN A 110 25.83 -18.16 -4.19
N LEU A 111 24.78 -17.48 -3.74
CA LEU A 111 24.70 -16.87 -2.42
C LEU A 111 23.96 -17.80 -1.45
N GLU A 112 24.23 -17.62 -0.16
CA GLU A 112 23.54 -18.35 0.90
C GLU A 112 22.03 -18.08 0.85
N THR A 113 21.22 -19.15 0.89
CA THR A 113 19.76 -19.04 0.86
C THR A 113 19.21 -18.70 2.24
N PHE A 114 18.06 -18.00 2.25
CA PHE A 114 17.32 -17.74 3.46
C PHE A 114 16.70 -19.05 3.99
N VAL A 115 17.10 -19.40 5.21
CA VAL A 115 16.49 -20.46 6.00
C VAL A 115 16.33 -19.90 7.40
N HIS A 116 15.19 -20.14 8.02
CA HIS A 116 14.98 -19.77 9.42
C HIS A 116 16.05 -20.44 10.30
N ARG A 117 16.77 -19.63 11.09
CA ARG A 117 17.74 -20.07 12.08
C ARG A 117 17.28 -19.60 13.45
N SER A 118 17.45 -20.45 14.45
CA SER A 118 17.24 -20.03 15.83
C SER A 118 18.21 -18.89 16.16
N GLY A 119 17.72 -17.85 16.83
CA GLY A 119 18.53 -16.69 17.23
C GLY A 119 18.76 -15.62 16.15
N MET A 120 18.05 -15.68 15.01
CA MET A 120 18.04 -14.56 14.06
C MET A 120 17.48 -13.28 14.70
N GLU A 121 17.99 -12.13 14.27
CA GLU A 121 17.46 -10.84 14.68
C GLU A 121 15.94 -10.77 14.39
N GLN A 122 15.17 -10.36 15.39
CA GLN A 122 13.73 -10.25 15.29
C GLN A 122 13.35 -8.83 14.85
N TYR A 123 12.80 -8.70 13.65
CA TYR A 123 12.27 -7.44 13.12
C TYR A 123 10.79 -7.22 13.43
N VAL A 124 10.10 -8.24 13.95
CA VAL A 124 8.69 -8.15 14.38
C VAL A 124 8.62 -7.89 15.88
N HIS A 125 8.25 -6.66 16.24
CA HIS A 125 8.01 -6.29 17.63
C HIS A 125 6.53 -6.50 17.97
N LEU A 126 6.26 -7.43 18.90
CA LEU A 126 4.92 -7.62 19.43
C LEU A 126 4.63 -6.53 20.46
N LEU A 127 3.57 -5.77 20.23
CA LEU A 127 3.15 -4.68 21.11
C LEU A 127 2.10 -5.19 22.09
N THR A 128 2.24 -4.81 23.37
CA THR A 128 1.26 -5.14 24.40
C THR A 128 0.16 -4.07 24.42
N PRO A 129 -1.13 -4.44 24.30
CA PRO A 129 -2.23 -3.51 24.49
C PRO A 129 -2.27 -2.93 25.92
N PRO A 130 -2.74 -1.69 26.12
CA PRO A 130 -3.24 -0.77 25.10
C PRO A 130 -2.11 -0.09 24.32
N TYR A 131 -2.29 0.05 23.00
CA TYR A 131 -1.39 0.84 22.17
C TYR A 131 -1.90 2.28 22.08
N THR A 132 -1.02 3.24 22.35
CA THR A 132 -1.33 4.66 22.51
C THR A 132 -0.63 5.51 21.46
N ALA A 133 -1.08 6.76 21.30
CA ALA A 133 -0.53 7.66 20.27
C ALA A 133 0.95 8.00 20.52
N ASP A 134 1.37 8.08 21.78
CA ASP A 134 2.76 8.27 22.22
C ASP A 134 3.64 7.02 22.02
N GLN A 135 3.10 5.92 21.51
CA GLN A 135 3.87 4.75 21.09
C GLN A 135 4.07 4.69 19.56
N LEU A 136 3.44 5.60 18.79
CA LEU A 136 3.66 5.72 17.36
C LEU A 136 5.11 6.09 17.07
N TYR A 137 5.77 5.28 16.23
CA TYR A 137 7.16 5.49 15.81
C TYR A 137 8.16 5.53 16.98
N ALA A 138 7.88 4.82 18.08
CA ALA A 138 8.70 4.85 19.29
C ALA A 138 10.14 4.33 19.11
N SER A 139 10.41 3.59 18.03
CA SER A 139 11.75 3.10 17.69
C SER A 139 12.59 4.12 16.90
N ASP A 140 11.98 5.17 16.36
CA ASP A 140 12.68 6.22 15.61
C ASP A 140 13.26 7.26 16.58
N ASP A 141 14.35 7.93 16.19
CA ASP A 141 14.85 9.10 16.93
C ASP A 141 13.81 10.24 16.92
N GLU A 142 13.89 11.15 17.89
CA GLU A 142 12.89 12.21 18.08
C GLU A 142 12.65 13.05 16.82
N ARG A 143 13.72 13.34 16.06
CA ARG A 143 13.64 14.17 14.85
C ARG A 143 12.89 13.43 13.74
N THR A 144 13.27 12.18 13.47
CA THR A 144 12.61 11.32 12.48
C THR A 144 11.16 11.04 12.87
N ARG A 145 10.94 10.73 14.15
CA ARG A 145 9.61 10.48 14.73
C ARG A 145 8.66 11.65 14.50
N SER A 146 9.09 12.87 14.83
CA SER A 146 8.30 14.09 14.65
C SER A 146 7.86 14.26 13.19
N VAL A 147 8.76 14.07 12.23
CA VAL A 147 8.43 14.18 10.80
C VAL A 147 7.53 13.06 10.30
N LYS A 148 7.70 11.82 10.76
CA LYS A 148 6.79 10.72 10.42
C LYS A 148 5.38 10.98 10.96
N LEU A 149 5.26 11.54 12.16
CA LEU A 149 3.98 11.96 12.74
C LEU A 149 3.29 13.07 11.92
N LYS A 150 4.04 14.00 11.34
CA LYS A 150 3.53 15.01 10.40
C LYS A 150 3.09 14.37 9.09
N ALA A 151 3.96 13.56 8.47
CA ALA A 151 3.71 12.93 7.18
C ALA A 151 2.51 11.97 7.19
N ARG A 152 2.31 11.18 8.26
CA ARG A 152 1.18 10.24 8.37
C ARG A 152 -0.19 10.93 8.41
N ARG A 153 -0.24 12.25 8.60
CA ARG A 153 -1.49 13.01 8.49
C ARG A 153 -1.96 13.14 7.04
N CYS A 154 -1.09 12.92 6.05
CA CYS A 154 -1.50 12.91 4.66
C CYS A 154 -2.51 11.79 4.40
N GLN A 155 -3.63 12.12 3.75
CA GLN A 155 -4.65 11.15 3.34
C GLN A 155 -4.30 10.40 2.06
N ILE A 156 -3.17 10.76 1.42
CA ILE A 156 -2.70 10.16 0.16
C ILE A 156 -3.81 10.23 -0.90
N CYS A 157 -4.33 11.44 -1.11
CA CYS A 157 -5.48 11.68 -1.98
C CYS A 157 -5.22 11.19 -3.40
N GLU A 158 -6.20 10.51 -4.01
CA GLU A 158 -6.10 10.04 -5.40
C GLU A 158 -5.95 11.20 -6.41
N ARG A 159 -6.55 12.35 -6.11
CA ARG A 159 -6.47 13.59 -6.90
C ARG A 159 -6.01 14.73 -5.98
N PRO A 160 -4.71 14.81 -5.66
CA PRO A 160 -4.21 15.70 -4.63
C PRO A 160 -4.29 17.17 -5.06
N THR A 161 -5.20 17.95 -4.46
CA THR A 161 -5.30 19.39 -4.72
C THR A 161 -4.04 20.15 -4.31
N CYS A 162 -3.31 19.66 -3.31
CA CYS A 162 -2.09 20.28 -2.82
C CYS A 162 -1.03 20.46 -3.92
N CYS A 163 -0.92 19.49 -4.83
CA CYS A 163 0.17 19.43 -5.80
C CYS A 163 -0.27 19.19 -7.25
N GLN A 164 -1.53 19.50 -7.61
CA GLN A 164 -2.06 19.29 -8.97
C GLN A 164 -1.22 19.95 -10.08
N THR A 165 -0.66 21.13 -9.80
CA THR A 165 0.18 21.90 -10.74
C THR A 165 1.65 21.92 -10.34
N SER A 166 2.01 21.20 -9.29
CA SER A 166 3.38 21.18 -8.76
C SER A 166 4.18 20.06 -9.40
N SER A 167 5.50 20.24 -9.49
CA SER A 167 6.41 19.15 -9.85
C SER A 167 6.63 18.17 -8.69
N LEU A 168 6.22 18.51 -7.46
CA LEU A 168 6.37 17.65 -6.29
C LEU A 168 5.13 16.77 -6.07
N ASP A 169 5.29 15.45 -6.21
CA ASP A 169 4.24 14.50 -5.83
C ASP A 169 4.19 14.35 -4.29
N VAL A 170 3.41 15.23 -3.65
CA VAL A 170 3.25 15.29 -2.19
C VAL A 170 2.73 13.97 -1.59
N PRO A 171 1.65 13.33 -2.09
CA PRO A 171 1.23 12.02 -1.58
C PRO A 171 2.33 10.97 -1.60
N SER A 172 3.07 10.88 -2.71
CA SER A 172 4.21 9.97 -2.86
C SER A 172 5.33 10.26 -1.87
N LEU A 173 5.66 11.54 -1.66
CA LEU A 173 6.66 11.96 -0.68
C LEU A 173 6.24 11.56 0.73
N MET A 174 5.03 11.96 1.14
CA MET A 174 4.50 11.69 2.49
C MET A 174 4.39 10.20 2.78
N ARG A 175 3.94 9.39 1.80
CA ARG A 175 3.88 7.93 1.94
C ARG A 175 5.24 7.32 2.22
N ARG A 176 6.31 7.80 1.56
CA ARG A 176 7.67 7.30 1.77
C ARG A 176 8.20 7.70 3.15
N VAL A 177 7.99 8.96 3.54
CA VAL A 177 8.38 9.44 4.87
C VAL A 177 7.71 8.64 5.98
N MET A 178 6.38 8.49 5.96
CA MET A 178 5.64 7.85 7.06
C MET A 178 6.02 6.36 7.29
N VAL A 179 6.59 5.69 6.27
CA VAL A 179 7.07 4.30 6.38
C VAL A 179 8.59 4.21 6.58
N GLY A 180 9.29 5.33 6.76
CA GLY A 180 10.73 5.37 7.01
C GLY A 180 11.61 5.30 5.76
N ASN A 181 11.05 5.36 4.54
CA ASN A 181 11.84 5.42 3.31
C ASN A 181 12.31 6.86 3.03
N LEU A 182 13.20 7.38 3.88
CA LEU A 182 13.70 8.75 3.80
C LEU A 182 14.59 8.96 2.57
N VAL A 183 15.40 7.97 2.20
CA VAL A 183 16.21 8.00 0.95
C VAL A 183 15.33 8.19 -0.28
N GLY A 184 14.26 7.41 -0.40
CA GLY A 184 13.33 7.53 -1.52
C GLY A 184 12.53 8.82 -1.50
N ALA A 185 12.21 9.35 -0.31
CA ALA A 185 11.53 10.63 -0.16
C ALA A 185 12.44 11.79 -0.57
N LYS A 186 13.70 11.80 -0.13
CA LYS A 186 14.70 12.80 -0.48
C LYS A 186 14.97 12.85 -1.98
N ARG A 187 15.17 11.70 -2.63
CA ARG A 187 15.32 11.63 -4.10
C ARG A 187 14.13 12.22 -4.86
N LEU A 188 12.92 12.05 -4.33
CA LEU A 188 11.71 12.60 -4.96
C LEU A 188 11.61 14.12 -4.76
N LEU A 189 12.07 14.62 -3.60
CA LEU A 189 12.18 16.06 -3.35
C LEU A 189 13.24 16.71 -4.25
N GLU A 190 14.44 16.12 -4.35
CA GLU A 190 15.54 16.63 -5.18
C GLU A 190 15.24 16.64 -6.68
N ALA A 191 14.36 15.74 -7.13
CA ALA A 191 13.89 15.71 -8.53
C ALA A 191 12.82 16.77 -8.85
N SER A 192 12.28 17.44 -7.83
CA SER A 192 11.26 18.48 -7.99
C SER A 192 11.90 19.86 -8.10
N GLN A 193 11.25 20.74 -8.85
CA GLN A 193 11.57 22.17 -8.94
C GLN A 193 10.70 23.02 -8.00
N GLU A 194 9.93 22.39 -7.11
CA GLU A 194 9.03 23.08 -6.20
C GLU A 194 9.78 23.64 -5.00
N GLU A 195 9.52 24.91 -4.70
CA GLU A 195 10.11 25.66 -3.58
C GLU A 195 9.03 26.26 -2.67
N ASP A 196 7.78 26.40 -3.14
CA ASP A 196 6.65 26.96 -2.39
C ASP A 196 5.85 25.87 -1.67
N TYR A 197 6.44 25.29 -0.62
CA TYR A 197 5.79 24.23 0.16
C TYR A 197 4.60 24.74 1.00
N GLU A 198 4.65 26.00 1.44
CA GLU A 198 3.51 26.65 2.11
C GLU A 198 2.30 26.78 1.17
N GLY A 199 2.54 27.13 -0.10
CA GLY A 199 1.52 27.11 -1.14
C GLY A 199 0.92 25.71 -1.31
N LEU A 200 1.74 24.65 -1.39
CA LEU A 200 1.22 23.28 -1.44
C LEU A 200 0.32 22.96 -0.23
N GLN A 201 0.75 23.40 0.96
CA GLN A 201 0.06 23.15 2.22
C GLN A 201 -1.28 23.87 2.28
N SER A 202 -1.33 25.12 1.83
CA SER A 202 -2.57 25.93 1.78
C SER A 202 -3.66 25.29 0.90
N ARG A 203 -3.27 24.48 -0.08
CA ARG A 203 -4.16 23.76 -1.00
C ARG A 203 -4.58 22.38 -0.48
N CYS A 204 -4.18 21.99 0.73
CA CYS A 204 -4.57 20.72 1.33
C CYS A 204 -6.08 20.68 1.64
N ILE A 205 -6.76 19.57 1.34
CA ILE A 205 -8.21 19.41 1.61
C ILE A 205 -8.57 19.19 3.07
N ARG A 206 -7.58 18.94 3.94
CA ARG A 206 -7.83 18.70 5.36
C ARG A 206 -8.17 20.02 6.05
N GLU A 207 -9.10 19.97 6.99
CA GLU A 207 -9.40 21.09 7.88
C GLU A 207 -8.13 21.60 8.59
N GLU A 208 -7.35 20.67 9.15
CA GLU A 208 -5.98 20.94 9.60
C GLU A 208 -5.00 20.34 8.59
N ALA A 209 -4.43 21.23 7.78
CA ALA A 209 -3.52 20.92 6.67
C ALA A 209 -2.33 20.06 7.12
N VAL A 210 -1.80 19.28 6.18
CA VAL A 210 -0.56 18.54 6.40
C VAL A 210 0.60 19.53 6.40
N ASP A 211 1.51 19.42 7.36
CA ASP A 211 2.71 20.25 7.46
C ASP A 211 3.75 19.85 6.40
N ILE A 212 3.52 20.27 5.14
CA ILE A 212 4.35 19.92 3.99
C ILE A 212 5.72 20.61 4.11
N GLN A 213 5.72 21.88 4.51
CA GLN A 213 6.93 22.68 4.69
C GLN A 213 7.92 21.98 5.62
N SER A 214 7.50 21.59 6.84
CA SER A 214 8.42 20.96 7.79
C SER A 214 9.00 19.64 7.30
N VAL A 215 8.19 18.84 6.59
CA VAL A 215 8.65 17.55 6.05
C VAL A 215 9.68 17.77 4.94
N CYS A 216 9.43 18.70 4.01
CA CYS A 216 10.40 19.03 2.97
C CYS A 216 11.68 19.64 3.54
N SER A 217 11.59 20.59 4.48
CA SER A 217 12.75 21.17 5.16
C SER A 217 13.60 20.11 5.87
N PHE A 218 12.96 19.18 6.59
CA PHE A 218 13.68 18.06 7.19
C PHE A 218 14.41 17.22 6.15
N LEU A 219 13.76 16.87 5.04
CA LEU A 219 14.37 16.04 4.00
C LEU A 219 15.56 16.72 3.31
N SER A 220 15.50 18.04 3.12
CA SER A 220 16.62 18.82 2.56
C SER A 220 17.86 18.73 3.45
N GLU A 221 17.70 18.85 4.76
CA GLU A 221 18.78 18.77 5.75
C GLU A 221 19.15 17.33 6.14
N TRP A 222 18.30 16.36 5.84
CA TRP A 222 18.51 14.98 6.26
C TRP A 222 19.63 14.33 5.45
N GLU A 223 20.67 13.86 6.13
CA GLU A 223 21.76 13.09 5.52
C GLU A 223 21.61 11.61 5.88
N ASN A 224 21.84 10.75 4.88
CA ASN A 224 21.85 9.31 5.08
C ASN A 224 23.11 8.94 5.88
N ARG A 225 22.94 8.60 7.16
CA ARG A 225 24.01 8.08 8.01
C ARG A 225 24.40 6.67 7.58
#